data_AF-A0A6P8KK36-F1
#
_entry.id   AF-A0A6P8KK36-F1
#
_cell.length_a   1.000
_cell.length_b   1.000
_cell.length_c   1.000
_cell.angle_alpha   90.00
_cell.angle_beta   90.00
_cell.angle_gamma   90.00
#
_symmetry.space_group_name_H-M   'P 1'
#
loop_
_entity.id
_entity.type
_entity.pdbx_description
1 polymer ?
#
loop_
_entity_poly.entity_id
_entity_poly.type
_entity_poly.pdbx_seq_one_letter_code
_entity_poly.pdbx_strand_id
1 'polypeptide(L)'
;MAKILPTDGNWIPESCSFPEDVMIDMLEELSRDVPNLMHKEYLALVALQSKWMAKLANRQPVTNPIPPPPKKPKKIPPKQQEQPSEEERREVYIDDVDDNEMVNNRIYIPRLRPAWRARHFNILMRALIIKQGLLNKHIHWQILDKIMSAPDAEGQAELQAFVDNIGRL
;
A
#
# COMPACT_ATOMS: atom_id res chain seq x y z
N MET A 1 13.62 -21.91 -23.14
CA MET A 1 12.93 -20.61 -23.33
C MET A 1 11.54 -20.88 -23.86
N ALA A 2 10.53 -20.91 -22.99
CA ALA A 2 9.15 -21.12 -23.39
C ALA A 2 8.62 -19.88 -24.12
N LYS A 3 7.90 -20.07 -25.22
CA LYS A 3 7.33 -18.99 -26.03
C LYS A 3 6.20 -18.34 -25.24
N ILE A 4 6.34 -17.05 -24.94
CA ILE A 4 5.31 -16.22 -24.31
C ILE A 4 4.15 -16.09 -25.32
N LEU A 5 2.99 -16.62 -24.96
CA LEU A 5 1.76 -16.47 -25.75
C LEU A 5 1.24 -15.02 -25.62
N PRO A 6 0.61 -14.46 -26.66
CA PRO A 6 0.10 -13.09 -26.63
C PRO A 6 -0.96 -12.96 -25.53
N THR A 7 -0.72 -12.05 -24.61
CA THR A 7 -1.66 -11.69 -23.55
C THR A 7 -2.55 -10.59 -24.09
N ASP A 8 -3.88 -10.72 -23.92
CA ASP A 8 -4.91 -9.76 -24.37
C ASP A 8 -4.85 -8.38 -23.67
N GLY A 9 -3.66 -7.91 -23.26
CA GLY A 9 -3.43 -6.67 -22.50
C GLY A 9 -3.95 -6.69 -21.06
N ASN A 10 -4.68 -7.73 -20.65
CA ASN A 10 -5.29 -7.83 -19.32
C ASN A 10 -4.38 -8.40 -18.23
N TRP A 11 -3.21 -8.94 -18.60
CA TRP A 11 -2.29 -9.58 -17.66
C TRP A 11 -0.87 -9.11 -17.90
N ILE A 12 -0.14 -8.86 -16.83
CA ILE A 12 1.31 -8.67 -16.91
C ILE A 12 1.96 -10.03 -17.24
N PRO A 13 2.90 -10.09 -18.19
CA PRO A 13 3.50 -11.35 -18.68
C PRO A 13 4.03 -12.27 -17.56
N GLU A 14 4.52 -11.67 -16.48
CA GLU A 14 5.11 -12.30 -15.31
C GLU A 14 4.09 -13.08 -14.47
N SER A 15 2.78 -12.80 -14.61
CA SER A 15 1.73 -13.49 -13.86
C SER A 15 1.66 -14.99 -14.14
N CYS A 16 2.09 -15.39 -15.35
CA CYS A 16 2.08 -16.79 -15.78
C CYS A 16 3.30 -17.56 -15.30
N SER A 17 4.46 -16.89 -15.11
CA SER A 17 5.70 -17.52 -14.64
C SER A 17 5.90 -17.42 -13.13
N PHE A 18 5.32 -16.41 -12.48
CA PHE A 18 5.51 -16.17 -11.04
C PHE A 18 5.26 -17.40 -10.15
N PRO A 19 4.19 -18.20 -10.35
CA PRO A 19 4.00 -19.41 -9.55
C PRO A 19 5.05 -20.50 -9.84
N GLU A 20 5.64 -20.55 -11.03
CA GLU A 20 6.73 -21.46 -11.33
C GLU A 20 8.02 -21.01 -10.64
N ASP A 21 8.35 -19.72 -10.75
CA ASP A 21 9.54 -19.10 -10.17
C ASP A 21 9.59 -19.30 -8.64
N VAL A 22 8.50 -18.98 -7.94
CA VAL A 22 8.39 -19.15 -6.47
C VAL A 22 8.62 -20.61 -6.04
N MET A 23 8.15 -21.57 -6.83
CA MET A 23 8.23 -22.98 -6.47
C MET A 23 9.63 -23.54 -6.71
N ILE A 24 10.30 -23.08 -7.76
CA ILE A 24 11.72 -23.39 -8.01
C ILE A 24 12.56 -22.85 -6.86
N ASP A 25 12.42 -21.57 -6.53
CA ASP A 25 13.18 -20.92 -5.46
C ASP A 25 12.99 -21.63 -4.12
N MET A 26 11.75 -21.92 -3.73
CA MET A 26 11.44 -22.60 -2.47
C MET A 26 12.06 -24.02 -2.42
N LEU A 27 12.02 -24.78 -3.51
CA LEU A 27 12.59 -26.14 -3.54
C LEU A 27 14.12 -26.11 -3.51
N GLU A 28 14.73 -25.13 -4.18
CA GLU A 28 16.17 -24.91 -4.12
C GLU A 28 16.62 -24.53 -2.70
N GLU A 29 15.93 -23.59 -2.04
CA GLU A 29 16.23 -23.20 -0.66
C GLU A 29 16.08 -24.39 0.31
N LEU A 30 14.97 -25.13 0.23
CA LEU A 30 14.76 -26.34 1.04
C LEU A 30 15.87 -27.38 0.86
N SER A 31 16.38 -27.52 -0.38
CA SER A 31 17.50 -28.45 -0.65
C SER A 31 18.83 -27.98 -0.07
N ARG A 32 19.03 -26.66 0.09
CA ARG A 32 20.25 -26.07 0.68
C ARG A 32 20.21 -26.07 2.20
N ASP A 33 19.05 -25.78 2.79
CA ASP A 33 18.87 -25.57 4.22
C ASP A 33 18.77 -26.88 5.03
N VAL A 34 18.49 -28.00 4.38
CA VAL A 34 18.45 -29.33 5.00
C VAL A 34 19.72 -30.10 4.64
N PRO A 35 20.82 -29.97 5.42
CA PRO A 35 22.02 -30.76 5.18
C PRO A 35 21.73 -32.25 5.41
N ASN A 36 22.31 -33.10 4.57
CA ASN A 36 22.21 -34.56 4.64
C ASN A 36 20.83 -35.16 4.28
N LEU A 37 20.12 -34.57 3.32
CA LEU A 37 18.97 -35.21 2.70
C LEU A 37 19.32 -36.63 2.25
N MET A 38 18.59 -37.61 2.74
CA MET A 38 18.70 -38.99 2.30
C MET A 38 18.24 -39.11 0.84
N HIS A 39 18.78 -40.08 0.10
CA HIS A 39 18.41 -40.31 -1.30
C HIS A 39 16.88 -40.42 -1.52
N LYS A 40 16.15 -41.00 -0.56
CA LYS A 40 14.68 -41.11 -0.61
C LYS A 40 13.98 -39.75 -0.50
N GLU A 41 14.52 -38.82 0.28
CA GLU A 41 13.96 -37.49 0.48
C GLU A 41 14.21 -36.62 -0.75
N TYR A 42 15.39 -36.76 -1.37
CA TYR A 42 15.68 -36.14 -2.66
C TYR A 42 14.70 -36.60 -3.75
N LEU A 43 14.46 -37.91 -3.86
CA LEU A 43 13.47 -38.44 -4.80
C LEU A 43 12.05 -37.95 -4.50
N ALA A 44 11.70 -37.79 -3.22
CA ALA A 44 10.40 -37.24 -2.82
C ALA A 44 10.27 -35.75 -3.21
N LEU A 45 11.34 -34.95 -3.09
CA LEU A 45 11.37 -33.56 -3.54
C LEU A 45 11.22 -33.44 -5.05
N VAL A 46 11.92 -34.28 -5.83
CA VAL A 46 11.78 -34.31 -7.30
C VAL A 46 10.35 -34.71 -7.71
N ALA A 47 9.75 -35.68 -7.02
CA ALA A 47 8.37 -36.08 -7.26
C ALA A 47 7.36 -34.98 -6.89
N LEU A 48 7.64 -34.22 -5.82
CA LEU A 48 6.84 -33.08 -5.40
C LEU A 48 6.91 -31.95 -6.43
N GLN A 49 8.11 -31.58 -6.89
CA GLN A 49 8.33 -30.62 -7.96
C GLN A 49 7.53 -30.99 -9.21
N SER A 50 7.66 -32.24 -9.67
CA SER A 50 6.96 -32.74 -10.86
C SER A 50 5.44 -32.65 -10.73
N LYS A 51 4.88 -33.02 -9.58
CA LYS A 51 3.43 -32.94 -9.32
C LYS A 51 2.93 -31.50 -9.27
N TRP A 52 3.71 -30.58 -8.71
CA TRP A 52 3.33 -29.18 -8.65
C TRP A 52 3.42 -28.50 -10.00
N MET A 53 4.48 -28.73 -10.77
CA MET A 53 4.59 -28.24 -12.14
C MET A 53 3.44 -28.73 -13.01
N ALA A 54 3.02 -29.99 -12.88
CA ALA A 54 1.85 -30.51 -13.57
C ALA A 54 0.53 -29.82 -13.18
N LYS A 55 0.37 -29.40 -11.92
CA LYS A 55 -0.80 -28.64 -11.45
C LYS A 55 -0.78 -27.18 -11.93
N LEU A 56 0.40 -26.59 -12.07
CA LEU A 56 0.58 -25.20 -12.49
C LEU A 56 0.53 -25.02 -14.01
N ALA A 57 0.88 -26.05 -14.80
CA ALA A 57 0.93 -25.99 -16.26
C ALA A 57 -0.38 -25.48 -16.94
N ASN A 58 -1.52 -25.67 -16.29
CA ASN A 58 -2.83 -25.24 -16.79
C ASN A 58 -3.49 -24.14 -15.93
N ARG A 59 -2.77 -23.60 -14.94
CA ARG A 59 -3.33 -22.59 -14.04
C ARG A 59 -3.28 -21.23 -14.73
N GLN A 60 -4.42 -20.78 -15.24
CA GLN A 60 -4.60 -19.39 -15.59
C GLN A 60 -4.97 -18.58 -14.34
N PRO A 61 -4.42 -17.38 -14.13
CA PRO A 61 -4.90 -16.51 -13.07
C PRO A 61 -6.39 -16.23 -13.30
N VAL A 62 -7.19 -16.32 -12.23
CA VAL A 62 -8.64 -16.04 -12.30
C VAL A 62 -8.81 -14.57 -12.65
N THR A 63 -9.37 -14.27 -13.81
CA THR A 63 -9.64 -12.91 -14.26
C THR A 63 -10.38 -12.15 -13.19
N ASN A 64 -9.73 -11.13 -12.63
CA ASN A 64 -10.45 -10.19 -11.78
C ASN A 64 -11.56 -9.59 -12.64
N PRO A 65 -12.83 -9.65 -12.20
CA PRO A 65 -13.91 -9.06 -12.96
C PRO A 65 -13.57 -7.58 -13.21
N ILE A 66 -13.59 -7.19 -14.48
CA ILE A 66 -13.35 -5.81 -14.88
C ILE A 66 -14.36 -4.95 -14.12
N PRO A 67 -13.93 -3.96 -13.33
CA PRO A 67 -14.86 -3.09 -12.65
C PRO A 67 -15.80 -2.47 -13.69
N PRO A 68 -17.11 -2.36 -13.40
CA PRO A 68 -18.04 -1.78 -14.35
C PRO A 68 -17.55 -0.39 -14.76
N PRO A 69 -17.70 -0.01 -16.04
CA PRO A 69 -17.27 1.29 -16.50
C PRO A 69 -17.88 2.38 -15.61
N PRO A 70 -17.10 3.41 -15.24
CA PRO A 70 -17.59 4.45 -14.35
C PRO A 70 -18.86 5.03 -14.95
N LYS A 71 -19.95 5.03 -14.15
CA LYS A 71 -21.20 5.67 -14.55
C LYS A 71 -20.86 7.11 -14.93
N LYS A 72 -21.22 7.52 -16.16
CA LYS A 72 -21.05 8.90 -16.61
C LYS A 72 -21.53 9.82 -15.48
N PRO A 73 -20.72 10.79 -15.02
CA PRO A 73 -21.12 11.66 -13.94
C PRO A 73 -22.46 12.29 -14.31
N LYS A 74 -23.46 12.14 -13.44
CA LYS A 74 -24.69 12.92 -13.56
C LYS A 74 -24.24 14.38 -13.54
N LYS A 75 -24.61 15.16 -14.56
CA LYS A 75 -24.43 16.62 -14.56
C LYS A 75 -25.24 17.18 -13.39
N ILE A 76 -24.61 17.26 -12.22
CA ILE A 76 -25.14 18.01 -11.10
C ILE A 76 -24.95 19.48 -11.51
N PRO A 77 -26.01 20.30 -11.56
CA PRO A 77 -25.83 21.72 -11.81
C PRO A 77 -24.90 22.27 -10.73
N PRO A 78 -23.90 23.10 -11.07
CA PRO A 78 -22.97 23.63 -10.10
C PRO A 78 -23.77 24.41 -9.06
N LYS A 79 -23.80 23.88 -7.83
CA LYS A 79 -24.22 24.65 -6.68
C LYS A 79 -23.17 25.74 -6.54
N GLN A 80 -23.56 27.00 -6.64
CA GLN A 80 -22.67 28.13 -6.32
C GLN A 80 -22.25 27.97 -4.85
N GLN A 81 -21.16 27.23 -4.63
CA GLN A 81 -20.33 27.42 -3.47
C GLN A 81 -19.50 28.64 -3.81
N GLU A 82 -19.63 29.67 -2.99
CA GLU A 82 -18.65 30.75 -2.93
C GLU A 82 -17.27 30.08 -2.88
N GLN A 83 -16.52 30.17 -3.99
CA GLN A 83 -15.14 29.74 -4.01
C GLN A 83 -14.44 30.57 -2.93
N PRO A 84 -13.79 29.95 -1.93
CA PRO A 84 -12.77 30.65 -1.19
C PRO A 84 -11.80 31.18 -2.24
N SER A 85 -11.50 32.48 -2.17
CA SER A 85 -10.58 33.19 -3.06
C SER A 85 -9.48 32.27 -3.58
N GLU A 86 -9.26 32.27 -4.90
CA GLU A 86 -8.08 31.67 -5.54
C GLU A 86 -6.82 32.34 -4.98
N GLU A 87 -6.43 31.97 -3.77
CA GLU A 87 -5.01 31.93 -3.43
C GLU A 87 -4.42 30.95 -4.43
N GLU A 88 -3.59 31.48 -5.32
CA GLU A 88 -2.72 30.77 -6.24
C GLU A 88 -1.98 29.67 -5.46
N ARG A 89 -2.60 28.50 -5.33
CA ARG A 89 -2.01 27.35 -4.65
C ARG A 89 -0.90 26.84 -5.54
N ARG A 90 0.30 27.37 -5.33
CA ARG A 90 1.51 26.87 -5.96
C ARG A 90 1.70 25.44 -5.47
N GLU A 91 1.60 24.50 -6.39
CA GLU A 91 2.00 23.11 -6.14
C GLU A 91 3.52 23.11 -5.99
N VAL A 92 3.99 23.09 -4.75
CA VAL A 92 5.42 22.94 -4.43
C VAL A 92 5.66 21.47 -4.12
N TYR A 93 6.60 20.84 -4.83
CA TYR A 93 7.03 19.50 -4.49
C TYR A 93 7.69 19.51 -3.12
N ILE A 94 7.29 18.58 -2.25
CA ILE A 94 7.81 18.55 -0.88
C ILE A 94 9.35 18.40 -0.83
N ASP A 95 9.95 17.79 -1.87
CA ASP A 95 11.38 17.62 -1.99
C ASP A 95 12.15 18.95 -2.15
N ASP A 96 11.50 19.97 -2.72
CA ASP A 96 12.06 21.30 -2.97
C ASP A 96 11.91 22.26 -1.77
N VAL A 97 11.10 21.87 -0.77
CA VAL A 97 10.83 22.65 0.45
C VAL A 97 11.97 22.47 1.46
N ASP A 98 12.38 23.52 2.18
CA ASP A 98 13.45 23.40 3.20
C ASP A 98 13.01 22.46 4.33
N ASP A 99 13.94 21.64 4.83
CA ASP A 99 13.65 20.64 5.85
C ASP A 99 13.04 21.23 7.14
N ASN A 100 13.36 22.48 7.49
CA ASN A 100 12.82 23.17 8.66
C ASN A 100 11.54 23.97 8.40
N GLU A 101 11.11 24.07 7.14
CA GLU A 101 9.90 24.80 6.79
C GLU A 101 8.66 24.06 7.30
N MET A 102 7.72 24.83 7.86
CA MET A 102 6.47 24.29 8.39
C MET A 102 5.45 24.18 7.26
N VAL A 103 5.01 22.96 7.00
CA VAL A 103 4.08 22.61 5.92
C VAL A 103 2.76 22.11 6.52
N ASN A 104 1.65 22.54 5.95
CA ASN A 104 0.33 22.04 6.34
C ASN A 104 0.01 20.75 5.56
N ASN A 105 0.06 19.63 6.24
CA ASN A 105 -0.16 18.31 5.65
C ASN A 105 -1.56 17.77 6.02
N ARG A 106 -2.35 17.42 5.00
CA ARG A 106 -3.68 16.83 5.19
C ARG A 106 -3.60 15.30 5.18
N ILE A 107 -3.67 14.71 6.35
CA ILE A 107 -3.64 13.25 6.54
C ILE A 107 -5.07 12.71 6.47
N TYR A 108 -5.29 11.67 5.67
CA TYR A 108 -6.54 10.94 5.64
C TYR A 108 -6.42 9.60 6.36
N ILE A 109 -7.32 9.35 7.32
CA ILE A 109 -7.40 8.05 8.00
C ILE A 109 -8.71 7.37 7.60
N PRO A 110 -8.66 6.24 6.87
CA PRO A 110 -9.85 5.51 6.49
C PRO A 110 -10.49 4.81 7.70
N ARG A 111 -11.72 4.32 7.51
CA ARG A 111 -12.40 3.52 8.52
C ARG A 111 -11.77 2.12 8.62
N LEU A 112 -10.77 1.98 9.48
CA LEU A 112 -10.09 0.70 9.74
C LEU A 112 -10.80 -0.18 10.78
N ARG A 113 -11.68 0.41 11.61
CA ARG A 113 -12.47 -0.30 12.63
C ARG A 113 -13.95 0.10 12.58
N PRO A 114 -14.87 -0.78 13.02
CA PRO A 114 -16.29 -0.47 13.05
C PRO A 114 -16.64 0.77 13.89
N ALA A 115 -15.94 0.98 15.01
CA ALA A 115 -16.16 2.12 15.90
C ALA A 115 -15.65 3.45 15.33
N TRP A 116 -14.76 3.41 14.34
CA TRP A 116 -14.13 4.60 13.78
C TRP A 116 -14.96 5.21 12.65
N ARG A 117 -14.79 6.52 12.45
CA ARG A 117 -15.29 7.25 11.29
C ARG A 117 -14.10 7.67 10.43
N ALA A 118 -14.22 7.56 9.11
CA ALA A 118 -13.20 8.09 8.21
C ALA A 118 -13.13 9.61 8.38
N ARG A 119 -11.93 10.16 8.54
CA ARG A 119 -11.74 11.60 8.80
C ARG A 119 -10.40 12.08 8.26
N HIS A 120 -10.34 13.39 8.02
CA HIS A 120 -9.12 14.09 7.65
C HIS A 120 -8.58 14.85 8.85
N PHE A 121 -7.27 14.96 8.91
CA PHE A 121 -6.56 15.78 9.87
C PHE A 121 -5.65 16.76 9.12
N ASN A 122 -5.71 18.03 9.46
CA ASN A 122 -4.81 19.04 8.90
C ASN A 122 -3.71 19.34 9.92
N ILE A 123 -2.50 18.86 9.70
CA ILE A 123 -1.42 18.91 10.69
C ILE A 123 -0.29 19.80 10.16
N LEU A 124 0.15 20.75 10.97
CA LEU A 124 1.29 21.58 10.66
C LEU A 124 2.57 20.86 11.11
N MET A 125 3.51 20.60 10.21
CA MET A 125 4.72 19.84 10.53
C MET A 125 5.91 20.28 9.67
N ARG A 126 7.13 20.03 10.14
CA ARG A 126 8.33 20.30 9.34
C ARG A 126 8.37 19.43 8.09
N ALA A 127 8.86 19.96 6.97
CA ALA A 127 9.00 19.19 5.72
C ALA A 127 9.83 17.92 5.91
N LEU A 128 10.86 17.98 6.77
CA LEU A 128 11.70 16.84 7.16
C LEU A 128 10.88 15.62 7.62
N ILE A 129 9.82 15.84 8.40
CA ILE A 129 8.97 14.78 8.96
C ILE A 129 8.29 14.00 7.83
N ILE A 130 7.89 14.70 6.77
CA ILE A 130 7.25 14.12 5.59
C ILE A 130 8.30 13.40 4.73
N LYS A 131 9.41 14.07 4.38
CA LYS A 131 10.48 13.50 3.56
C LYS A 131 11.07 12.21 4.13
N GLN A 132 11.27 12.15 5.45
CA GLN A 132 11.82 10.98 6.13
C GLN A 132 10.77 9.93 6.54
N GLY A 133 9.49 10.20 6.28
CA GLY A 133 8.38 9.32 6.62
C GLY A 133 8.27 9.03 8.12
N LEU A 134 8.60 9.99 8.99
CA LEU A 134 8.68 9.76 10.44
C LEU A 134 7.33 9.39 11.05
N LEU A 135 6.23 9.95 10.52
CA LEU A 135 4.89 9.57 10.95
C LEU A 135 4.63 8.07 10.76
N ASN A 136 5.08 7.48 9.66
CA ASN A 136 4.88 6.06 9.40
C ASN A 136 5.67 5.17 10.37
N LYS A 137 6.79 5.68 10.91
CA LYS A 137 7.63 4.95 11.88
C LYS A 137 7.06 4.97 13.30
N HIS A 138 6.38 6.05 13.67
CA HIS A 138 5.93 6.28 15.04
C HIS A 138 4.42 6.11 15.26
N ILE A 139 3.61 6.10 14.19
CA ILE A 139 2.17 5.85 14.32
C ILE A 139 1.95 4.38 14.64
N HIS A 140 1.30 4.14 15.79
CA HIS A 140 0.89 2.81 16.23
C HIS A 140 -0.61 2.79 16.54
N TRP A 141 -1.17 1.57 16.62
CA TRP A 141 -2.61 1.36 16.83
C TRP A 141 -3.18 2.08 18.05
N GLN A 142 -2.41 2.21 19.13
CA GLN A 142 -2.85 2.91 20.35
C GLN A 142 -3.14 4.39 20.11
N ILE A 143 -2.27 5.06 19.33
CA ILE A 143 -2.43 6.48 18.99
C ILE A 143 -3.61 6.65 18.04
N LEU A 144 -3.74 5.75 17.06
CA LEU A 144 -4.87 5.76 16.14
C LEU A 144 -6.21 5.55 16.89
N ASP A 145 -6.28 4.59 17.82
CA ASP A 145 -7.48 4.39 18.64
C ASP A 145 -7.82 5.65 19.44
N LYS A 146 -6.81 6.35 19.97
CA LYS A 146 -6.99 7.59 20.74
C LYS A 146 -7.57 8.73 19.89
N ILE A 147 -6.91 9.07 18.79
CA ILE A 147 -7.32 10.20 17.93
C ILE A 147 -8.63 9.93 17.19
N MET A 148 -8.94 8.66 16.89
CA MET A 148 -10.16 8.27 16.15
C MET A 148 -11.38 8.12 17.06
N SER A 149 -11.18 7.91 18.37
CA SER A 149 -12.26 7.87 19.36
C SER A 149 -12.61 9.25 19.92
N ALA A 150 -11.68 10.20 19.84
CA ALA A 150 -11.89 11.57 20.28
C ALA A 150 -12.76 12.39 19.29
N PRO A 151 -13.48 13.43 19.77
CA PRO A 151 -14.12 14.44 18.92
C PRO A 151 -13.14 15.07 17.91
N ASP A 152 -13.66 15.68 16.85
CA ASP A 152 -12.84 16.16 15.74
C ASP A 152 -11.73 17.14 16.18
N ALA A 153 -12.08 18.15 16.98
CA ALA A 153 -11.13 19.13 17.50
C ALA A 153 -10.07 18.51 18.44
N GLU A 154 -10.49 17.62 19.33
CA GLU A 154 -9.59 16.96 20.28
C GLU A 154 -8.64 15.99 19.56
N GLY A 155 -9.14 15.13 18.68
CA GLY A 155 -8.30 14.21 17.92
C GLY A 155 -7.30 14.94 17.00
N GLN A 156 -7.68 16.11 16.47
CA GLN A 156 -6.77 16.98 15.73
C GLN A 156 -5.66 17.53 16.64
N ALA A 157 -6.01 18.06 17.80
CA ALA A 157 -5.03 18.57 18.76
C ALA A 157 -4.09 17.47 19.27
N GLU A 158 -4.61 16.26 19.51
CA GLU A 158 -3.79 15.12 19.92
C GLU A 158 -2.82 14.68 18.83
N LEU A 159 -3.26 14.62 17.58
CA LEU A 159 -2.38 14.29 16.47
C LEU A 159 -1.32 15.38 16.27
N GLN A 160 -1.69 16.66 16.39
CA GLN A 160 -0.74 17.78 16.30
C GLN A 160 0.33 17.67 17.40
N ALA A 161 -0.07 17.46 18.66
CA ALA A 161 0.85 17.31 19.78
C ALA A 161 1.79 16.10 19.60
N PHE A 162 1.29 15.00 19.02
CA PHE A 162 2.11 13.85 18.69
C PHE A 162 3.18 14.18 17.63
N VAL A 163 2.81 14.90 16.58
CA VAL A 163 3.75 15.34 15.53
C VAL A 163 4.79 16.34 16.07
N ASP A 164 4.36 17.27 16.91
CA ASP A 164 5.26 18.24 17.54
C ASP A 164 6.31 17.55 18.42
N ASN A 165 5.98 16.41 19.04
CA ASN A 165 6.92 15.63 19.82
C ASN A 165 7.95 14.91 18.94
N ILE A 166 7.53 14.38 17.78
CA ILE A 166 8.45 13.78 16.80
C ILE A 166 9.41 14.82 16.24
N GLY A 167 8.94 16.03 15.97
CA GLY A 167 9.77 17.12 15.44
C GLY A 167 10.79 17.70 16.43
N ARG A 168 10.81 17.22 17.68
CA ARG A 168 11.80 17.58 18.71
C ARG A 168 12.90 16.52 18.91
N LEU A 169 12.73 15.33 18.33
CA LEU A 169 13.73 14.26 18.34
C LEU A 169 14.76 14.48 17.22
#